data_AF-A0AAD1C9Z3-F1
#
_entry.id   AF-A0AAD1C9Z3-F1
#
_cell.length_a   1.000
_cell.length_b   1.000
_cell.length_c   1.000
_cell.angle_alpha   90.00
_cell.angle_beta   90.00
_cell.angle_gamma   90.00
#
_symmetry.space_group_name_H-M   'P 1'
#
loop_
_entity.id
_entity.type
_entity.pdbx_description
1 polymer ?
#
loop_
_entity_poly.entity_id
_entity_poly.type
_entity_poly.pdbx_seq_one_letter_code
_entity_poly.pdbx_strand_id
1 'polypeptide(L)'
;MEAPSLAGDGHSKTSTTLREFFKERGVVFGKVGREAVLTVPNKPLATLERFKEAYIVDYAGTMSKNYTEADIANLTKLTTHNAESKTALLGYFEAGSVMSYEQLAHANGFTYFDAGNKGWKAMTKVSSDLPFKVNDDFLVKQIQEGKNFVLTSDPHVAIQIADRTGKGKSYVNELKLLKENGYKIESYGNFWRAYK
;
A
#
# COMPACT_ATOMS: atom_id res chain seq x y z
N MET A 1 49.50 32.84 4.30
CA MET A 1 48.65 31.75 4.84
C MET A 1 47.40 32.41 5.40
N GLU A 2 46.35 32.44 4.60
CA GLU A 2 44.99 32.76 5.03
C GLU A 2 44.07 31.77 4.29
N ALA A 3 43.23 31.06 5.04
CA ALA A 3 42.33 30.04 4.53
C ALA A 3 40.99 30.68 4.13
N PRO A 4 40.38 30.31 2.99
CA PRO A 4 39.05 30.77 2.65
C PRO A 4 37.99 29.98 3.44
N SER A 5 37.07 30.74 4.03
CA SER A 5 35.79 30.30 4.62
C SER A 5 34.89 29.69 3.54
N LEU A 6 34.53 28.41 3.70
CA LEU A 6 33.40 27.79 2.99
C LEU A 6 32.32 27.47 4.01
N ALA A 7 31.27 28.29 4.00
CA ALA A 7 29.98 27.95 4.60
C ALA A 7 29.40 26.77 3.83
N GLY A 8 29.44 25.58 4.44
CA GLY A 8 28.67 24.43 3.98
C GLY A 8 27.24 24.57 4.47
N ASP A 9 26.38 25.19 3.67
CA ASP A 9 24.95 25.12 3.89
C ASP A 9 24.44 23.71 3.63
N GLY A 10 23.83 23.16 4.68
CA GLY A 10 23.38 21.79 4.76
C GLY A 10 22.01 21.55 4.12
N HIS A 11 21.78 20.26 3.91
CA HIS A 11 20.48 19.60 3.86
C HIS A 11 19.53 19.99 2.70
N SER A 12 19.68 19.25 1.60
CA SER A 12 18.61 18.99 0.63
C SER A 12 17.36 18.48 1.36
N LYS A 13 16.33 19.33 1.43
CA LYS A 13 14.96 18.98 1.82
C LYS A 13 14.05 19.11 0.61
N THR A 14 13.95 18.06 -0.20
CA THR A 14 12.83 17.89 -1.12
C THR A 14 12.38 16.44 -1.11
N SER A 15 11.45 16.12 -0.21
CA SER A 15 10.61 14.93 -0.35
C SER A 15 9.53 15.26 -1.38
N THR A 16 9.88 15.20 -2.66
CA THR A 16 8.91 15.33 -3.75
C THR A 16 7.94 14.15 -3.66
N THR A 17 6.65 14.44 -3.55
CA THR A 17 5.63 13.38 -3.58
C THR A 17 5.69 12.67 -4.93
N LEU A 18 5.35 11.38 -4.97
CA LEU A 18 5.31 10.63 -6.22
C LEU A 18 4.42 11.34 -7.26
N ARG A 19 3.32 11.93 -6.81
CA ARG A 19 2.42 12.72 -7.64
C ARG A 19 3.09 13.94 -8.27
N GLU A 20 3.90 14.70 -7.53
CA GLU A 20 4.65 15.85 -8.06
C GLU A 20 5.71 15.41 -9.07
N PHE A 21 6.43 14.32 -8.76
CA PHE A 21 7.43 13.72 -9.66
C PHE A 21 6.83 13.29 -11.02
N PHE A 22 5.58 12.83 -11.05
CA PHE A 22 4.90 12.45 -12.30
C PHE A 22 4.31 13.65 -13.04
N LYS A 23 3.83 14.67 -12.32
CA LYS A 23 3.35 15.92 -12.93
C LYS A 23 4.48 16.65 -13.65
N GLU A 24 5.67 16.70 -13.07
CA GLU A 24 6.89 17.25 -13.69
C GLU A 24 7.29 16.53 -14.98
N ARG A 25 6.81 15.30 -15.18
CA ARG A 25 7.09 14.46 -16.36
C ARG A 25 5.95 14.39 -17.37
N GLY A 26 4.99 15.31 -17.28
CA GLY A 26 3.93 15.47 -18.28
C GLY A 26 2.85 14.38 -18.26
N VAL A 27 2.75 13.62 -17.16
CA VAL A 27 1.66 12.64 -16.99
C VAL A 27 0.35 13.40 -16.73
N VAL A 28 -0.60 13.31 -17.67
CA VAL A 28 -1.94 13.91 -17.57
C VAL A 28 -2.92 12.84 -17.09
N PHE A 29 -3.49 13.03 -15.90
CA PHE A 29 -4.57 12.17 -15.38
C PHE A 29 -5.88 12.50 -16.12
N GLY A 30 -6.24 11.69 -17.11
CA GLY A 30 -7.47 11.85 -17.90
C GLY A 30 -8.72 11.46 -17.10
N LYS A 31 -9.77 12.28 -17.19
CA LYS A 31 -11.10 12.01 -16.59
C LYS A 31 -11.97 11.23 -17.59
N VAL A 32 -12.14 9.92 -17.41
CA VAL A 32 -13.23 9.15 -18.05
C VAL A 32 -13.67 8.01 -17.12
N GLY A 33 -14.94 8.02 -16.70
CA GLY A 33 -15.59 6.96 -15.89
C GLY A 33 -16.42 7.51 -14.73
N ARG A 34 -17.47 6.78 -14.30
CA ARG A 34 -18.34 7.11 -13.14
C ARG A 34 -17.50 7.67 -11.99
N GLU A 35 -17.86 8.84 -11.47
CA GLU A 35 -17.07 9.51 -10.42
C GLU A 35 -17.02 8.65 -9.16
N ALA A 36 -15.89 8.00 -8.96
CA ALA A 36 -15.47 7.50 -7.66
C ALA A 36 -15.06 8.70 -6.81
N VAL A 37 -16.00 9.25 -6.05
CA VAL A 37 -15.68 10.24 -5.04
C VAL A 37 -15.22 9.48 -3.79
N LEU A 38 -13.92 9.16 -3.72
CA LEU A 38 -13.34 8.71 -2.47
C LEU A 38 -13.25 9.89 -1.52
N THR A 39 -13.63 9.67 -0.27
CA THR A 39 -13.36 10.59 0.83
C THR A 39 -11.85 10.65 1.03
N VAL A 40 -11.27 11.85 0.89
CA VAL A 40 -9.87 12.11 1.21
C VAL A 40 -9.82 12.75 2.60
N PRO A 41 -9.09 12.17 3.56
CA PRO A 41 -8.99 12.77 4.89
C PRO A 41 -8.23 14.10 4.83
N ASN A 42 -8.60 15.05 5.68
CA ASN A 42 -7.96 16.38 5.72
C ASN A 42 -6.52 16.34 6.27
N LYS A 43 -6.17 15.30 7.03
CA LYS A 43 -4.82 15.07 7.57
C LYS A 43 -4.55 13.56 7.64
N PRO A 44 -3.29 13.12 7.55
CA PRO A 44 -2.95 11.71 7.76
C PRO A 44 -3.25 11.32 9.21
N LEU A 45 -3.84 10.14 9.39
CA LEU A 45 -4.04 9.55 10.71
C LEU A 45 -2.80 8.76 11.12
N ALA A 46 -2.46 8.78 12.40
CA ALA A 46 -1.41 7.92 12.92
C ALA A 46 -1.83 6.44 12.88
N THR A 47 -0.87 5.52 12.79
CA THR A 47 -1.15 4.07 12.78
C THR A 47 -1.99 3.63 13.99
N LEU A 48 -1.68 4.15 15.18
CA LEU A 48 -2.40 3.82 16.42
C LEU A 48 -3.83 4.35 16.46
N GLU A 49 -4.16 5.34 15.63
CA GLU A 49 -5.54 5.82 15.45
C GLU A 49 -6.34 4.91 14.51
N ARG A 50 -5.68 4.16 13.61
CA ARG A 50 -6.33 3.22 12.69
C ARG A 50 -6.54 1.84 13.30
N PHE A 51 -5.56 1.31 14.02
CA PHE A 51 -5.64 -0.02 14.63
C PHE A 51 -4.58 -0.25 15.73
N LYS A 52 -4.76 -1.35 16.48
CA LYS A 52 -3.85 -1.77 17.55
C LYS A 52 -2.67 -2.55 16.99
N GLU A 53 -1.65 -1.84 16.53
CA GLU A 53 -0.40 -2.42 16.00
C GLU A 53 0.30 -3.40 16.96
N ALA A 54 0.13 -3.21 18.28
CA ALA A 54 0.70 -4.09 19.31
C ALA A 54 0.32 -5.57 19.12
N TYR A 55 -0.90 -5.88 18.67
CA TYR A 55 -1.33 -7.27 18.49
C TYR A 55 -0.52 -8.01 17.42
N ILE A 56 -0.09 -7.31 16.37
CA ILE A 56 0.77 -7.87 15.33
C ILE A 56 2.18 -8.10 15.90
N VAL A 57 2.70 -7.11 16.64
CA VAL A 57 4.03 -7.18 17.24
C VAL A 57 4.13 -8.32 18.24
N ASP A 58 3.13 -8.45 19.12
CA ASP A 58 3.08 -9.49 20.15
C ASP A 58 3.00 -10.88 19.50
N TYR A 59 2.13 -11.07 18.51
CA TYR A 59 2.02 -12.35 17.80
C TYR A 59 3.32 -12.72 17.10
N ALA A 60 3.87 -11.81 16.28
CA ALA A 60 5.14 -12.03 15.58
C ALA A 60 6.30 -12.30 16.55
N GLY A 61 6.27 -11.71 17.75
CA GLY A 61 7.25 -11.96 18.81
C GLY A 61 7.26 -13.39 19.36
N THR A 62 6.15 -14.12 19.23
CA THR A 62 6.05 -15.54 19.64
C THR A 62 6.46 -16.53 18.54
N MET A 63 6.61 -16.06 17.30
CA MET A 63 6.86 -16.92 16.14
C MET A 63 8.33 -17.35 16.05
N SER A 64 8.55 -18.57 15.54
CA SER A 64 9.87 -19.06 15.19
C SER A 64 10.18 -18.85 13.70
N LYS A 65 11.44 -19.06 13.28
CA LYS A 65 11.81 -19.04 11.85
C LYS A 65 11.11 -20.12 11.02
N ASN A 66 10.64 -21.19 11.65
CA ASN A 66 9.85 -22.26 11.03
C ASN A 66 8.36 -21.98 11.21
N TYR A 67 7.91 -20.78 10.86
CA TYR A 67 6.50 -20.40 10.95
C TYR A 67 5.64 -21.20 9.96
N THR A 68 4.36 -21.30 10.27
CA THR A 68 3.38 -22.13 9.56
C THR A 68 2.41 -21.32 8.71
N GLU A 69 1.62 -22.00 7.87
CA GLU A 69 0.49 -21.37 7.18
C GLU A 69 -0.55 -20.81 8.13
N ALA A 70 -0.75 -21.44 9.31
CA ALA A 70 -1.62 -20.93 10.34
C ALA A 70 -1.11 -19.59 10.91
N ASP A 71 0.22 -19.43 11.03
CA ASP A 71 0.82 -18.17 11.45
C ASP A 71 0.61 -17.07 10.42
N ILE A 72 0.78 -17.38 9.13
CA ILE A 72 0.47 -16.45 8.04
C ILE A 72 -1.00 -16.04 8.13
N ALA A 73 -1.92 -17.00 8.24
CA ALA A 73 -3.35 -16.72 8.31
C ALA A 73 -3.75 -15.86 9.52
N ASN A 74 -3.11 -16.08 10.68
CA ASN A 74 -3.33 -15.26 11.87
C ASN A 74 -2.80 -13.83 11.69
N LEU A 75 -1.58 -13.67 11.16
CA LEU A 75 -1.05 -12.35 10.83
C LEU A 75 -1.91 -11.63 9.80
N THR A 76 -2.38 -12.33 8.77
CA THR A 76 -3.29 -11.78 7.76
C THR A 76 -4.56 -11.25 8.40
N LYS A 77 -5.16 -11.99 9.33
CA LYS A 77 -6.34 -11.53 10.07
C LYS A 77 -6.04 -10.26 10.88
N LEU A 78 -4.86 -10.16 11.50
CA LEU A 78 -4.46 -9.00 12.29
C LEU A 78 -4.12 -7.76 11.44
N THR A 79 -3.67 -7.96 10.20
CA THR A 79 -3.35 -6.87 9.26
C THR A 79 -4.51 -6.50 8.34
N THR A 80 -5.58 -7.30 8.29
CA THR A 80 -6.79 -7.03 7.51
C THR A 80 -7.73 -6.14 8.29
N HIS A 81 -8.01 -4.95 7.75
CA HIS A 81 -8.95 -4.00 8.34
C HIS A 81 -10.22 -3.93 7.51
N ASN A 82 -11.36 -3.68 8.15
CA ASN A 82 -12.69 -3.61 7.53
C ASN A 82 -13.01 -4.84 6.65
N ALA A 83 -12.78 -6.05 7.19
CA ALA A 83 -12.92 -7.31 6.45
C ALA A 83 -14.29 -7.50 5.80
N GLU A 84 -15.36 -6.96 6.39
CA GLU A 84 -16.74 -7.10 5.89
C GLU A 84 -17.06 -6.23 4.66
N SER A 85 -16.19 -5.29 4.27
CA SER A 85 -16.44 -4.44 3.10
C SER A 85 -16.45 -5.24 1.81
N LYS A 86 -17.40 -4.96 0.91
CA LYS A 86 -17.45 -5.55 -0.45
C LYS A 86 -16.33 -5.07 -1.38
N THR A 87 -15.63 -4.01 -0.96
CA THR A 87 -14.57 -3.36 -1.73
C THR A 87 -13.31 -3.34 -0.90
N ALA A 88 -12.21 -3.81 -1.48
CA ALA A 88 -10.87 -3.63 -0.98
C ALA A 88 -10.16 -2.48 -1.72
N LEU A 89 -9.14 -1.89 -1.10
CA LEU A 89 -8.36 -0.82 -1.72
C LEU A 89 -6.87 -1.16 -1.69
N LEU A 90 -6.23 -1.06 -2.86
CA LEU A 90 -4.81 -1.32 -3.08
C LEU A 90 -4.11 -0.07 -3.63
N GLY A 91 -2.80 0.01 -3.45
CA GLY A 91 -1.99 1.11 -3.97
C GLY A 91 -0.67 1.23 -3.25
N TYR A 92 0.08 2.29 -3.55
CA TYR A 92 1.33 2.56 -2.86
C TYR A 92 1.09 3.10 -1.45
N PHE A 93 1.95 2.64 -0.54
CA PHE A 93 2.18 3.31 0.72
C PHE A 93 3.01 4.58 0.50
N GLU A 94 2.48 5.70 0.94
CA GLU A 94 3.10 7.02 0.90
C GLU A 94 3.15 7.58 2.33
N ALA A 95 4.33 7.49 2.95
CA ALA A 95 4.52 7.89 4.35
C ALA A 95 4.05 9.35 4.60
N GLY A 96 3.09 9.51 5.50
CA GLY A 96 2.56 10.83 5.89
C GLY A 96 1.68 11.51 4.84
N SER A 97 1.22 10.80 3.81
CA SER A 97 0.34 11.34 2.76
C SER A 97 -1.12 10.95 3.01
N VAL A 98 -2.04 11.91 2.89
CA VAL A 98 -3.50 11.61 2.88
C VAL A 98 -3.95 10.81 1.66
N MET A 99 -3.09 10.75 0.62
CA MET A 99 -3.33 9.97 -0.60
C MET A 99 -2.78 8.55 -0.48
N SER A 100 -2.07 8.21 0.60
CA SER A 100 -1.62 6.85 0.85
C SER A 100 -2.81 5.90 0.92
N TYR A 101 -2.66 4.70 0.33
CA TYR A 101 -3.78 3.78 0.13
C TYR A 101 -4.53 3.47 1.43
N GLU A 102 -3.83 3.28 2.55
CA GLU A 102 -4.41 2.94 3.85
C GLU A 102 -5.21 4.10 4.46
N GLN A 103 -4.84 5.35 4.17
CA GLN A 103 -5.60 6.53 4.61
C GLN A 103 -6.93 6.61 3.88
N LEU A 104 -6.89 6.42 2.56
CA LEU A 104 -8.09 6.42 1.72
C LEU A 104 -8.99 5.23 2.05
N ALA A 105 -8.42 4.03 2.24
CA ALA A 105 -9.18 2.85 2.59
C ALA A 105 -9.90 3.01 3.93
N HIS A 106 -9.19 3.51 4.95
CA HIS A 106 -9.77 3.75 6.26
C HIS A 106 -10.89 4.79 6.21
N ALA A 107 -10.65 5.93 5.55
CA ALA A 107 -11.64 7.01 5.43
C ALA A 107 -12.92 6.60 4.67
N ASN A 108 -12.83 5.60 3.79
CA ASN A 108 -13.96 5.10 3.00
C ASN A 108 -14.54 3.77 3.52
N GLY A 109 -14.03 3.25 4.64
CA GLY A 109 -14.50 1.98 5.21
C GLY A 109 -14.24 0.76 4.32
N PHE A 110 -13.27 0.84 3.41
CA PHE A 110 -12.91 -0.28 2.52
C PHE A 110 -11.99 -1.26 3.23
N THR A 111 -11.96 -2.51 2.73
CA THR A 111 -11.01 -3.51 3.21
C THR A 111 -9.59 -3.12 2.78
N TYR A 112 -8.61 -3.20 3.68
CA TYR A 112 -7.21 -2.95 3.33
C TYR A 112 -6.26 -3.72 4.24
N PHE A 113 -5.08 -3.97 3.72
CA PHE A 113 -3.94 -4.42 4.50
C PHE A 113 -3.29 -3.22 5.19
N ASP A 114 -2.98 -3.31 6.48
CA ASP A 114 -2.04 -2.39 7.14
C ASP A 114 -1.41 -3.08 8.36
N ALA A 115 -0.08 -3.18 8.36
CA ALA A 115 0.67 -3.73 9.49
C ALA A 115 1.39 -2.67 10.32
N GLY A 116 1.40 -1.41 9.86
CA GLY A 116 2.20 -0.36 10.47
C GLY A 116 3.71 -0.64 10.40
N ASN A 117 4.50 0.35 10.80
CA ASN A 117 5.97 0.25 10.73
C ASN A 117 6.53 -0.79 11.73
N LYS A 118 5.96 -0.88 12.93
CA LYS A 118 6.41 -1.85 13.96
C LYS A 118 5.94 -3.24 13.62
N GLY A 119 4.69 -3.43 13.17
CA GLY A 119 4.20 -4.75 12.76
C GLY A 119 4.98 -5.28 11.56
N TRP A 120 5.23 -4.44 10.54
CA TRP A 120 6.08 -4.82 9.41
C TRP A 120 7.49 -5.26 9.86
N LYS A 121 8.14 -4.45 10.71
CA LYS A 121 9.46 -4.79 11.29
C LYS A 121 9.44 -6.06 12.12
N ALA A 122 8.37 -6.32 12.88
CA ALA A 122 8.25 -7.52 13.70
C ALA A 122 8.18 -8.77 12.82
N MET A 123 7.35 -8.76 11.76
CA MET A 123 7.30 -9.84 10.78
C MET A 123 8.64 -10.04 10.06
N THR A 124 9.31 -8.95 9.64
CA THR A 124 10.63 -9.03 9.00
C THR A 124 11.70 -9.68 9.88
N LYS A 125 11.63 -9.52 11.21
CA LYS A 125 12.56 -10.17 12.15
C LYS A 125 12.38 -11.69 12.20
N VAL A 126 11.16 -12.19 12.01
CA VAL A 126 10.88 -13.62 11.91
C VAL A 126 11.46 -14.16 10.60
N SER A 127 11.09 -13.53 9.48
CA SER A 127 11.69 -13.79 8.17
C SER A 127 11.49 -12.60 7.24
N SER A 128 12.48 -12.31 6.40
CA SER A 128 12.44 -11.13 5.51
C SER A 128 11.32 -11.16 4.47
N ASP A 129 10.84 -12.36 4.13
CA ASP A 129 9.76 -12.57 3.15
C ASP A 129 8.36 -12.64 3.80
N LEU A 130 8.26 -12.80 5.13
CA LEU A 130 7.00 -13.00 5.83
C LEU A 130 5.98 -11.88 5.59
N PRO A 131 6.32 -10.58 5.68
CA PRO A 131 5.33 -9.51 5.42
C PRO A 131 4.69 -9.61 4.03
N PHE A 132 5.48 -10.01 3.03
CA PHE A 132 5.02 -10.16 1.66
C PHE A 132 4.10 -11.38 1.52
N LYS A 133 4.44 -12.50 2.16
CA LYS A 133 3.56 -13.69 2.21
C LYS A 133 2.22 -13.40 2.88
N VAL A 134 2.21 -12.62 3.96
CA VAL A 134 0.98 -12.19 4.65
C VAL A 134 0.15 -11.27 3.75
N ASN A 135 0.79 -10.35 3.03
CA ASN A 135 0.11 -9.48 2.05
C ASN A 135 -0.45 -10.28 0.86
N ASP A 136 0.27 -11.27 0.36
CA ASP A 136 -0.20 -12.16 -0.70
C ASP A 136 -1.40 -12.99 -0.23
N ASP A 137 -1.35 -13.56 0.98
CA ASP A 137 -2.47 -14.29 1.59
C ASP A 137 -3.70 -13.40 1.80
N PHE A 138 -3.52 -12.14 2.23
CA PHE A 138 -4.58 -11.13 2.27
C PHE A 138 -5.25 -10.97 0.89
N LEU A 139 -4.45 -10.73 -0.16
CA LEU A 139 -5.00 -10.49 -1.49
C LEU A 139 -5.72 -11.72 -2.04
N VAL A 140 -5.15 -12.92 -1.86
CA VAL A 140 -5.79 -14.18 -2.26
C VAL A 140 -7.14 -14.35 -1.59
N LYS A 141 -7.25 -14.10 -0.27
CA LYS A 141 -8.51 -14.19 0.46
C LYS A 141 -9.54 -13.19 -0.05
N GLN A 142 -9.14 -11.95 -0.32
CA GLN A 142 -10.05 -10.94 -0.85
C GLN A 142 -10.54 -11.25 -2.27
N ILE A 143 -9.70 -11.88 -3.08
CA ILE A 143 -10.08 -12.42 -4.40
C ILE A 143 -11.07 -13.59 -4.24
N GLN A 144 -10.83 -14.51 -3.30
CA GLN A 144 -11.70 -15.67 -3.04
C GLN A 144 -13.08 -15.25 -2.55
N GLU A 145 -13.15 -14.19 -1.75
CA GLU A 145 -14.41 -13.56 -1.32
C GLU A 145 -15.13 -12.81 -2.44
N GLY A 146 -14.52 -12.68 -3.62
CA GLY A 146 -15.11 -11.99 -4.77
C GLY A 146 -15.24 -10.48 -4.58
N LYS A 147 -14.36 -9.86 -3.77
CA LYS A 147 -14.41 -8.41 -3.55
C LYS A 147 -14.09 -7.64 -4.83
N ASN A 148 -14.64 -6.43 -4.93
CA ASN A 148 -14.15 -5.44 -5.89
C ASN A 148 -12.90 -4.75 -5.34
N PHE A 149 -12.06 -4.22 -6.23
CA PHE A 149 -10.88 -3.47 -5.81
C PHE A 149 -10.91 -2.06 -6.36
N VAL A 150 -10.61 -1.08 -5.52
CA VAL A 150 -10.22 0.27 -5.94
C VAL A 150 -8.70 0.35 -5.88
N LEU A 151 -8.09 0.94 -6.90
CA LEU A 151 -6.65 1.08 -6.98
C LEU A 151 -6.29 2.57 -7.02
N THR A 152 -5.53 3.03 -6.02
CA THR A 152 -5.23 4.46 -5.87
C THR A 152 -4.02 4.91 -6.68
N SER A 153 -3.19 3.96 -7.10
CA SER A 153 -2.02 4.18 -7.93
C SER A 153 -2.27 3.68 -9.34
N ASP A 154 -1.83 4.42 -10.35
CA ASP A 154 -2.01 4.03 -11.75
C ASP A 154 -1.31 2.69 -12.04
N PRO A 155 -2.05 1.65 -12.46
CA PRO A 155 -1.51 0.31 -12.65
C PRO A 155 -0.54 0.23 -13.85
N HIS A 156 -0.73 1.05 -14.88
CA HIS A 156 0.15 1.09 -16.05
C HIS A 156 1.46 1.79 -15.72
N VAL A 157 1.39 2.91 -15.00
CA VAL A 157 2.56 3.65 -14.54
C VAL A 157 3.36 2.81 -13.52
N ALA A 158 2.67 2.12 -12.60
CA ALA A 158 3.30 1.23 -11.63
C ALA A 158 4.17 0.14 -12.28
N ILE A 159 3.64 -0.53 -13.31
CA ILE A 159 4.36 -1.55 -14.07
C ILE A 159 5.62 -0.96 -14.71
N GLN A 160 5.50 0.18 -15.39
CA GLN A 160 6.65 0.83 -16.04
C GLN A 160 7.77 1.21 -15.06
N ILE A 161 7.40 1.68 -13.86
CA ILE A 161 8.37 2.04 -12.82
C ILE A 161 9.07 0.79 -12.30
N ALA A 162 8.32 -0.28 -12.03
CA ALA A 162 8.88 -1.52 -11.51
C ALA A 162 9.83 -2.15 -12.53
N ASP A 163 9.48 -2.16 -13.81
CA ASP A 163 10.32 -2.70 -14.88
C ASP A 163 11.62 -1.92 -15.04
N ARG A 164 11.57 -0.58 -14.91
CA ARG A 164 12.74 0.29 -15.09
C ARG A 164 13.64 0.41 -13.86
N THR A 165 13.07 0.36 -12.66
CA THR A 165 13.78 0.73 -11.42
C THR A 165 13.80 -0.36 -10.36
N GLY A 166 12.99 -1.40 -10.53
CA GLY A 166 12.75 -2.42 -9.52
C GLY A 166 11.97 -1.95 -8.28
N LYS A 167 11.53 -0.68 -8.23
CA LYS A 167 10.74 -0.13 -7.13
C LYS A 167 9.25 -0.45 -7.31
N GLY A 168 8.53 -0.61 -6.21
CA GLY A 168 7.07 -0.81 -6.25
C GLY A 168 6.63 -2.20 -6.72
N LYS A 169 7.53 -3.20 -6.72
CA LYS A 169 7.25 -4.58 -7.14
C LYS A 169 6.08 -5.22 -6.38
N SER A 170 5.88 -4.90 -5.10
CA SER A 170 4.76 -5.44 -4.31
C SER A 170 3.42 -5.13 -4.97
N TYR A 171 3.16 -3.85 -5.27
CA TYR A 171 1.93 -3.44 -5.93
C TYR A 171 1.79 -4.04 -7.34
N VAL A 172 2.89 -4.17 -8.09
CA VAL A 172 2.85 -4.83 -9.41
C VAL A 172 2.52 -6.32 -9.30
N ASN A 173 3.01 -7.01 -8.29
CA ASN A 173 2.66 -8.41 -8.02
C ASN A 173 1.17 -8.54 -7.66
N GLU A 174 0.63 -7.61 -6.87
CA GLU A 174 -0.81 -7.57 -6.55
C GLU A 174 -1.65 -7.39 -7.82
N LEU A 175 -1.26 -6.46 -8.70
CA LEU A 175 -1.93 -6.26 -10.00
C LEU A 175 -1.87 -7.50 -10.90
N LYS A 176 -0.74 -8.21 -10.88
CA LYS A 176 -0.57 -9.47 -11.61
C LYS A 176 -1.51 -10.54 -11.06
N LEU A 177 -1.58 -10.71 -9.74
CA LEU A 177 -2.44 -11.69 -9.09
C LEU A 177 -3.92 -11.41 -9.38
N LEU A 178 -4.35 -10.15 -9.38
CA LEU A 178 -5.70 -9.77 -9.79
C LEU A 178 -6.02 -10.21 -11.23
N LYS A 179 -5.14 -9.90 -12.19
CA LYS A 179 -5.33 -10.26 -13.60
C LYS A 179 -5.36 -11.78 -13.79
N GLU A 180 -4.46 -12.51 -13.14
CA GLU A 180 -4.41 -13.98 -13.17
C GLU A 180 -5.69 -14.63 -12.62
N ASN A 181 -6.40 -13.94 -11.72
CA ASN A 181 -7.69 -14.38 -11.17
C ASN A 181 -8.92 -13.84 -11.91
N GLY A 182 -8.71 -13.26 -13.10
CA GLY A 182 -9.76 -12.85 -14.03
C GLY A 182 -10.32 -11.45 -13.80
N TYR A 183 -9.66 -10.62 -12.99
CA TYR A 183 -10.08 -9.24 -12.81
C TYR A 183 -9.70 -8.38 -14.03
N LYS A 184 -10.64 -7.55 -14.46
CA LYS A 184 -10.43 -6.48 -15.45
C LYS A 184 -10.15 -5.18 -14.73
N ILE A 185 -9.23 -4.39 -15.28
CA ILE A 185 -8.83 -3.09 -14.71
C ILE A 185 -9.24 -1.98 -15.66
N GLU A 186 -9.88 -0.95 -15.13
CA GLU A 186 -10.28 0.23 -15.90
C GLU A 186 -10.23 1.51 -15.04
N SER A 187 -10.35 2.66 -15.70
CA SER A 187 -10.43 3.95 -15.04
C SER A 187 -11.71 4.07 -14.20
N TYR A 188 -11.59 4.70 -13.03
CA TYR A 188 -12.66 4.87 -12.06
C TYR A 188 -12.56 6.24 -11.40
N GLY A 189 -13.09 7.26 -12.08
CA GLY A 189 -12.90 8.66 -11.68
C GLY A 189 -11.43 9.07 -11.75
N ASN A 190 -10.88 9.53 -10.62
CA ASN A 190 -9.44 9.85 -10.47
C ASN A 190 -8.60 8.64 -10.05
N PHE A 191 -9.22 7.47 -9.92
CA PHE A 191 -8.63 6.22 -9.48
C PHE A 191 -8.82 5.15 -10.55
N TRP A 192 -8.50 3.91 -10.19
CA TRP A 192 -8.75 2.74 -11.02
C TRP A 192 -9.61 1.76 -10.25
N ARG A 193 -10.25 0.83 -10.95
CA ARG A 193 -10.93 -0.29 -10.31
C ARG A 193 -10.53 -1.61 -10.96
N ALA A 194 -10.40 -2.65 -10.15
CA ALA A 194 -10.37 -4.01 -10.61
C ALA A 194 -11.71 -4.69 -10.24
N TYR A 195 -12.36 -5.31 -11.22
CA TYR A 195 -13.65 -5.98 -11.05
C TYR A 195 -13.69 -7.30 -11.83
N LYS A 196 -14.63 -8.16 -11.46
CA LYS A 196 -14.89 -9.43 -12.13
C LYS A 196 -16.33 -9.48 -12.62
#